data_AF-A0A6H2A094-F1
#
_entry.id   AF-A0A6H2A094-F1
#
_cell.length_a   1.000
_cell.length_b   1.000
_cell.length_c   1.000
_cell.angle_alpha   90.00
_cell.angle_beta   90.00
_cell.angle_gamma   90.00
#
_symmetry.space_group_name_H-M   'P 1'
#
loop_
_entity.id
_entity.type
_entity.pdbx_description
1 polymer ?
#
loop_
_entity_poly.entity_id
_entity_poly.type
_entity_poly.pdbx_seq_one_letter_code
_entity_poly.pdbx_strand_id
1 'polypeptide(L)'
;MKKLLALFLALVFIAGCAYFQKTDTVACDEYLYLANQLERLEKVLPPELASQAPVIKQGVKDLKNQAISCAFGEKIDPNLYSKWQQAAILIAQNITGETTTTIPTPTAESTTTTTIPPTVEITPVDPRDDKSPTDIIWVGDPAGVQNWAVAYNLSVSFKGGDIVLAQDGTKNWPEVNNAVANPWVIANLNGKWYGASFEWMRRNANTRAKSAVDGGHIKVPHTFPADWKPKAGETIYLMVASLSRGRFEGRWTWDYHNTRQRTAIKKIVWE
;
A
#
# COMPACT_ATOMS: atom_id res chain seq x y z
N MET A 1 -28.20 7.76 -22.23
CA MET A 1 -26.91 7.09 -21.91
C MET A 1 -26.15 7.74 -20.75
N LYS A 2 -25.84 9.05 -20.77
CA LYS A 2 -25.04 9.69 -19.69
C LYS A 2 -25.62 9.53 -18.28
N LYS A 3 -26.95 9.68 -18.10
CA LYS A 3 -27.62 9.46 -16.80
C LYS A 3 -27.41 8.05 -16.25
N LEU A 4 -27.60 7.03 -17.08
CA LEU A 4 -27.46 5.62 -16.68
C LEU A 4 -26.01 5.30 -16.30
N LEU A 5 -25.04 5.85 -17.04
CA LEU A 5 -23.62 5.71 -16.73
C LEU A 5 -23.24 6.44 -15.44
N ALA A 6 -23.75 7.66 -15.22
CA ALA A 6 -23.55 8.41 -13.98
C ALA A 6 -24.17 7.68 -12.77
N LEU A 7 -25.37 7.11 -12.92
CA LEU A 7 -26.02 6.32 -11.89
C LEU A 7 -25.20 5.07 -11.55
N PHE A 8 -24.75 4.33 -12.56
CA PHE A 8 -23.90 3.16 -12.36
C PHE A 8 -22.61 3.51 -11.60
N LEU A 9 -21.91 4.57 -12.00
CA LEU A 9 -20.68 5.01 -11.32
C LEU A 9 -20.95 5.49 -9.88
N ALA A 10 -22.07 6.19 -9.64
CA ALA A 10 -22.47 6.58 -8.29
C ALA A 10 -22.73 5.35 -7.40
N LEU A 11 -23.43 4.33 -7.91
CA LEU A 11 -23.68 3.08 -7.18
C LEU A 11 -22.39 2.30 -6.89
N VAL A 12 -21.47 2.22 -7.86
CA VAL A 12 -20.14 1.60 -7.67
C VAL A 12 -19.37 2.33 -6.57
N PHE A 13 -19.39 3.67 -6.56
CA PHE A 13 -18.76 4.47 -5.52
C PHE A 13 -19.40 4.22 -4.13
N ILE A 14 -20.73 4.23 -4.04
CA ILE A 14 -21.47 3.98 -2.78
C ILE A 14 -21.14 2.60 -2.21
N ALA A 15 -21.12 1.57 -3.06
CA ALA A 15 -20.77 0.21 -2.68
C ALA A 15 -19.32 0.12 -2.20
N GLY A 16 -18.39 0.80 -2.89
CA GLY A 16 -17.00 0.92 -2.45
C GLY A 16 -16.87 1.53 -1.05
N CYS A 17 -17.52 2.67 -0.80
CA CYS A 17 -17.51 3.28 0.53
C CYS A 17 -18.08 2.35 1.61
N ALA A 18 -19.19 1.66 1.34
CA ALA A 18 -19.80 0.72 2.30
C ALA A 18 -18.93 -0.51 2.58
N TYR A 19 -18.18 -0.96 1.58
CA TYR A 19 -17.23 -2.06 1.72
C TYR A 19 -16.05 -1.64 2.62
N PHE A 20 -15.43 -0.49 2.36
CA PHE A 20 -14.27 -0.01 3.12
C PHE A 20 -14.61 0.44 4.55
N GLN A 21 -15.87 0.84 4.81
CA GLN A 21 -16.33 1.11 6.18
C GLN A 21 -16.41 -0.16 7.06
N LYS A 22 -16.47 -1.35 6.46
CA LYS A 22 -16.57 -2.62 7.18
C LYS A 22 -15.22 -3.30 7.40
N THR A 23 -14.16 -2.80 6.77
CA THR A 23 -12.82 -3.37 6.89
C THR A 23 -12.06 -2.65 8.01
N ASP A 24 -11.57 -3.40 9.00
CA ASP A 24 -10.80 -2.86 10.12
C ASP A 24 -9.44 -2.27 9.72
N THR A 25 -9.04 -2.47 8.46
CA THR A 25 -7.80 -1.93 7.88
C THR A 25 -8.16 -1.08 6.67
N VAL A 26 -8.02 0.24 6.81
CA VAL A 26 -8.12 1.17 5.69
C VAL A 26 -6.81 1.16 4.91
N ALA A 27 -6.84 0.74 3.64
CA ALA A 27 -5.67 0.78 2.78
C ALA A 27 -5.62 2.10 1.98
N CYS A 28 -4.44 2.69 1.82
CA CYS A 28 -4.27 3.98 1.15
C CYS A 28 -4.77 3.97 -0.31
N ASP A 29 -4.70 2.80 -0.95
CA ASP A 29 -5.20 2.57 -2.30
C ASP A 29 -6.73 2.64 -2.40
N GLU A 30 -7.46 2.44 -1.30
CA GLU A 30 -8.92 2.54 -1.26
C GLU A 30 -9.35 3.99 -1.48
N TYR A 31 -8.63 4.94 -0.88
CA TYR A 31 -8.84 6.36 -1.13
C TYR A 31 -8.56 6.74 -2.58
N LEU A 32 -7.50 6.19 -3.18
CA LEU A 32 -7.16 6.46 -4.58
C LEU A 32 -8.16 5.81 -5.54
N TYR A 33 -8.63 4.60 -5.23
CA TYR A 33 -9.69 3.91 -5.97
C TYR A 33 -10.98 4.74 -5.97
N LEU A 34 -11.42 5.19 -4.79
CA LEU A 34 -12.62 6.01 -4.65
C LEU A 34 -12.47 7.37 -5.34
N ALA A 35 -11.30 8.01 -5.24
CA ALA A 35 -11.02 9.25 -5.97
C ALA A 35 -11.16 9.05 -7.49
N ASN A 36 -10.63 7.96 -8.04
CA ASN A 36 -10.76 7.63 -9.46
C ASN A 36 -12.22 7.37 -9.88
N GLN A 37 -13.03 6.76 -9.00
CA GLN A 37 -14.46 6.60 -9.28
C GLN A 37 -15.19 7.95 -9.30
N LEU A 38 -14.88 8.87 -8.39
CA LEU A 38 -15.46 10.22 -8.41
C LEU A 38 -15.02 11.03 -9.64
N GLU A 39 -13.76 10.93 -10.08
CA GLU A 39 -13.31 11.59 -11.31
C GLU A 39 -14.05 11.07 -12.55
N ARG A 40 -14.34 9.76 -12.59
CA ARG A 40 -15.14 9.18 -13.66
C ARG A 40 -16.58 9.69 -13.61
N LEU A 41 -17.17 9.77 -12.42
CA LEU A 41 -18.51 10.32 -12.23
C LEU A 41 -18.60 11.79 -12.68
N GLU A 42 -17.62 12.61 -12.32
CA GLU A 42 -17.53 14.02 -12.72
C GLU A 42 -17.57 14.18 -14.25
N LYS A 43 -16.79 13.35 -14.97
CA LYS A 43 -16.69 13.42 -16.44
C LYS A 43 -17.98 13.05 -17.17
N VAL A 44 -18.85 12.27 -16.54
CA VAL A 44 -20.10 11.80 -17.15
C VAL A 44 -21.34 12.45 -16.55
N LEU A 45 -21.15 13.45 -15.68
CA LEU A 45 -22.22 14.11 -14.96
C LEU A 45 -23.21 14.72 -15.96
N PRO A 46 -24.53 14.46 -15.82
CA PRO A 46 -25.52 15.02 -16.71
C PRO A 46 -25.67 16.54 -16.45
N PRO A 47 -26.01 17.36 -17.48
CA PRO A 47 -26.05 18.83 -17.36
C PRO A 47 -26.89 19.37 -16.21
N GLU A 48 -28.03 18.73 -15.91
CA GLU A 48 -28.91 19.07 -14.80
C GLU A 48 -28.27 18.92 -13.41
N LEU A 49 -27.16 18.19 -13.31
CA LEU A 49 -26.38 18.00 -12.09
C LEU A 49 -25.06 18.77 -12.11
N ALA A 50 -24.84 19.66 -13.08
CA ALA A 50 -23.59 20.44 -13.17
C ALA A 50 -23.26 21.22 -11.89
N SER A 51 -24.28 21.61 -11.11
CA SER A 51 -24.12 22.23 -9.79
C SER A 51 -23.44 21.34 -8.74
N GLN A 52 -23.42 20.01 -8.95
CA GLN A 52 -22.75 19.03 -8.08
C GLN A 52 -21.28 18.82 -8.45
N ALA A 53 -20.82 19.30 -9.62
CA ALA A 53 -19.43 19.11 -10.05
C ALA A 53 -18.39 19.70 -9.07
N PRO A 54 -18.59 20.87 -8.44
CA PRO A 54 -17.67 21.38 -7.42
C PRO A 54 -17.57 20.46 -6.19
N VAL A 55 -18.69 19.86 -5.78
CA VAL A 55 -18.75 18.93 -4.64
C VAL A 55 -17.97 17.66 -4.97
N ILE A 56 -18.16 17.10 -6.17
CA ILE A 56 -17.41 15.92 -6.64
C ILE A 56 -15.91 16.20 -6.73
N LYS A 57 -15.52 17.36 -7.29
CA LYS A 57 -14.10 17.78 -7.36
C LYS A 57 -13.47 17.91 -5.98
N GLN A 58 -14.21 18.46 -5.02
CA GLN A 58 -13.75 18.53 -3.64
C GLN A 58 -13.58 17.13 -3.05
N GLY A 59 -14.46 16.18 -3.37
CA GLY A 59 -14.32 14.78 -2.96
C GLY A 59 -13.11 14.07 -3.55
N VAL A 60 -12.83 14.29 -4.83
CA VAL A 60 -11.59 13.81 -5.45
C VAL A 60 -10.37 14.35 -4.72
N LYS A 61 -10.34 15.65 -4.42
CA LYS A 61 -9.23 16.29 -3.72
C LYS A 61 -9.06 15.74 -2.30
N ASP A 62 -10.15 15.66 -1.55
CA ASP A 62 -10.14 15.15 -0.17
C ASP A 62 -9.65 13.69 -0.13
N LEU A 63 -10.15 12.82 -1.01
CA LEU A 63 -9.72 11.42 -1.07
C LEU A 63 -8.26 11.29 -1.53
N LYS A 64 -7.80 12.08 -2.51
CA LYS A 64 -6.38 12.07 -2.91
C LYS A 64 -5.47 12.56 -1.79
N ASN A 65 -5.86 13.63 -1.10
CA ASN A 65 -5.12 14.12 0.06
C ASN A 65 -5.10 13.07 1.17
N GLN A 66 -6.21 12.36 1.39
CA GLN A 66 -6.25 11.29 2.38
C GLN A 66 -5.40 10.07 1.98
N ALA A 67 -5.34 9.73 0.68
CA ALA A 67 -4.44 8.73 0.15
C ALA A 67 -2.97 9.12 0.38
N ILE A 68 -2.64 10.40 0.17
CA ILE A 68 -1.32 10.98 0.44
C ILE A 68 -1.00 10.92 1.94
N SER A 69 -1.88 11.41 2.81
CA SER A 69 -1.72 11.36 4.26
C SER A 69 -1.58 9.93 4.78
N CYS A 70 -2.40 9.00 4.27
CA CYS A 70 -2.28 7.58 4.57
C CYS A 70 -0.91 7.01 4.14
N ALA A 71 -0.44 7.35 2.93
CA ALA A 71 0.87 6.94 2.43
C ALA A 71 2.04 7.50 3.26
N PHE A 72 1.82 8.63 3.96
CA PHE A 72 2.78 9.25 4.87
C PHE A 72 2.56 8.86 6.35
N GLY A 73 1.66 7.92 6.66
CA GLY A 73 1.38 7.49 8.03
C GLY A 73 0.71 8.56 8.90
N GLU A 74 0.14 9.58 8.28
CA GLU A 74 -0.58 10.65 8.97
C GLU A 74 -1.98 10.18 9.39
N LYS A 75 -2.56 10.91 10.35
CA LYS A 75 -3.90 10.61 10.86
C LYS A 75 -4.93 10.63 9.73
N ILE A 76 -5.70 9.55 9.67
CA ILE A 76 -6.77 9.39 8.69
C ILE A 76 -8.09 9.95 9.25
N ASP A 77 -8.87 10.64 8.43
CA ASP A 77 -10.24 11.02 8.77
C ASP A 77 -11.18 9.80 8.66
N PRO A 78 -11.67 9.25 9.78
CA PRO A 78 -12.53 8.06 9.78
C PRO A 78 -13.91 8.34 9.16
N ASN A 79 -14.32 9.61 9.05
CA ASN A 79 -15.63 10.00 8.53
C ASN A 79 -15.61 10.30 7.03
N LEU A 80 -14.45 10.21 6.38
CA LEU A 80 -14.28 10.66 5.00
C LEU A 80 -15.12 9.81 4.02
N TYR A 81 -15.22 8.51 4.26
CA TYR A 81 -16.06 7.62 3.46
C TYR A 81 -17.54 8.00 3.60
N SER A 82 -18.01 8.19 4.82
CA SER A 82 -19.41 8.53 5.10
C SER A 82 -19.81 9.86 4.46
N LYS A 83 -18.93 10.86 4.54
CA LYS A 83 -19.12 12.18 3.90
C LYS A 83 -19.34 12.06 2.39
N TRP A 84 -18.44 11.36 1.70
CA TRP A 84 -18.51 11.28 0.24
C TRP A 84 -19.54 10.27 -0.26
N GLN A 85 -19.82 9.22 0.52
CA GLN A 85 -20.92 8.28 0.26
C GLN A 85 -22.26 9.01 0.26
N GLN A 86 -22.52 9.90 1.23
CA GLN A 86 -23.75 10.70 1.26
C GLN A 86 -23.87 11.59 0.02
N ALA A 87 -22.79 12.26 -0.41
CA ALA A 87 -22.80 13.06 -1.63
C ALA A 87 -23.16 12.24 -2.88
N ALA A 88 -22.63 11.01 -3.00
CA ALA A 88 -22.96 10.10 -4.09
C ALA A 88 -24.41 9.58 -4.03
N ILE A 89 -24.94 9.34 -2.83
CA ILE A 89 -26.36 8.97 -2.63
C ILE A 89 -27.29 10.07 -3.13
N LEU A 90 -27.02 11.34 -2.77
CA LEU A 90 -27.82 12.47 -3.27
C LEU A 90 -27.77 12.57 -4.80
N ILE A 91 -26.62 12.33 -5.42
CA ILE A 91 -26.50 12.30 -6.88
C ILE A 91 -27.35 11.16 -7.47
N ALA A 92 -27.28 9.95 -6.90
CA ALA A 92 -28.06 8.82 -7.37
C ALA A 92 -29.57 9.08 -7.26
N GLN A 93 -30.03 9.61 -6.12
CA GLN A 93 -31.42 10.01 -5.88
C GLN A 93 -31.92 11.06 -6.88
N ASN A 94 -31.10 12.08 -7.17
CA ASN A 94 -31.45 13.09 -8.17
C ASN A 94 -31.51 12.53 -9.60
N ILE A 95 -30.78 11.45 -9.92
CA ILE A 95 -30.85 10.78 -11.23
C ILE A 95 -32.11 9.91 -11.33
N THR A 96 -32.46 9.18 -10.27
CA THR A 96 -33.61 8.27 -10.25
C THR A 96 -34.95 8.98 -10.03
N GLY A 97 -34.93 10.21 -9.51
CA GLY A 97 -36.14 10.95 -9.15
C GLY A 97 -36.75 10.49 -7.82
N GLU A 98 -36.08 9.59 -7.09
CA GLU A 98 -36.51 9.16 -5.75
C GLU A 98 -35.98 10.14 -4.71
N THR A 99 -36.83 11.07 -4.29
CA THR A 99 -36.59 11.90 -3.10
C THR A 99 -37.14 11.15 -1.89
N THR A 100 -36.29 10.48 -1.12
CA THR A 100 -36.69 9.96 0.20
C THR A 100 -36.10 10.83 1.29
N THR A 101 -36.99 11.52 1.99
CA THR A 101 -36.75 12.29 3.21
C THR A 101 -36.47 11.33 4.38
N THR A 102 -35.56 11.75 5.27
CA THR A 102 -35.17 11.21 6.60
C THR A 102 -34.06 10.15 6.70
N ILE A 103 -33.00 10.54 7.42
CA ILE A 103 -31.92 9.73 8.01
C ILE A 103 -32.29 9.51 9.49
N PRO A 104 -32.28 8.28 10.04
CA PRO A 104 -32.22 8.10 11.48
C PRO A 104 -30.78 8.25 11.99
N THR A 105 -30.66 9.00 13.09
CA THR A 105 -29.50 9.22 13.96
C THR A 105 -28.72 7.93 14.30
N PRO A 106 -27.38 7.96 14.44
CA PRO A 106 -26.61 6.81 14.89
C PRO A 106 -26.82 6.59 16.40
N THR A 107 -27.38 5.43 16.76
CA THR A 107 -27.47 4.93 18.14
C THR A 107 -26.27 4.01 18.44
N ALA A 108 -25.77 4.12 19.67
CA ALA A 108 -24.50 3.64 20.19
C ALA A 108 -24.25 2.12 20.15
N GLU A 109 -22.96 1.80 20.00
CA GLU A 109 -22.13 0.82 20.74
C GLU A 109 -22.62 -0.63 20.88
N SER A 110 -21.80 -1.57 20.39
CA SER A 110 -21.71 -2.90 20.99
C SER A 110 -20.28 -3.42 20.87
N THR A 111 -19.67 -3.65 22.02
CA THR A 111 -18.30 -4.12 22.22
C THR A 111 -18.30 -5.65 22.08
N THR A 112 -17.56 -6.20 21.12
CA THR A 112 -17.24 -7.63 21.08
C THR A 112 -15.77 -7.84 21.40
N THR A 113 -15.50 -8.50 22.51
CA THR A 113 -14.17 -8.91 22.96
C THR A 113 -13.65 -10.04 22.07
N THR A 114 -12.64 -9.76 21.26
CA THR A 114 -11.93 -10.78 20.46
C THR A 114 -10.78 -11.36 21.28
N THR A 115 -10.85 -12.67 21.52
CA THR A 115 -9.81 -13.48 22.16
C THR A 115 -8.54 -13.50 21.30
N ILE A 116 -7.43 -13.01 21.86
CA ILE A 116 -6.11 -12.98 21.24
C ILE A 116 -5.53 -14.42 21.18
N PRO A 117 -5.10 -14.95 20.01
CA PRO A 117 -4.35 -16.20 19.93
C PRO A 117 -2.91 -16.04 20.48
N PRO A 118 -2.27 -17.11 20.95
CA PRO A 118 -1.10 -17.04 21.83
C PRO A 118 0.08 -16.30 21.19
N THR A 119 0.61 -15.36 21.96
CA THR A 119 1.84 -14.61 21.74
C THR A 119 2.99 -15.55 21.38
N VAL A 120 3.49 -15.44 20.14
CA VAL A 120 4.80 -15.97 19.78
C VAL A 120 5.84 -15.09 20.46
N GLU A 121 6.66 -15.72 21.29
CA GLU A 121 7.75 -15.10 22.06
C GLU A 121 8.68 -14.33 21.12
N ILE A 122 8.69 -13.00 21.25
CA ILE A 122 9.49 -12.10 20.44
C ILE A 122 10.94 -12.29 20.89
N THR A 123 11.73 -13.03 20.13
CA THR A 123 13.19 -12.98 20.28
C THR A 123 13.63 -11.52 20.18
N PRO A 124 14.52 -11.03 21.06
CA PRO A 124 14.90 -9.62 21.12
C PRO A 124 15.35 -9.12 19.75
N VAL A 125 14.83 -7.95 19.36
CA VAL A 125 15.34 -7.18 18.21
C VAL A 125 16.86 -7.09 18.34
N ASP A 126 17.60 -7.59 17.35
CA ASP A 126 19.05 -7.47 17.29
C ASP A 126 19.40 -5.97 17.45
N PRO A 127 20.22 -5.57 18.44
CA PRO A 127 20.58 -4.17 18.69
C PRO A 127 21.32 -3.48 17.52
N ARG A 128 21.50 -4.16 16.39
CA ARG A 128 22.07 -3.65 15.14
C ARG A 128 21.04 -3.04 14.17
N ASP A 129 19.75 -3.05 14.50
CA ASP A 129 18.69 -2.50 13.64
C ASP A 129 18.24 -1.13 14.19
N ASP A 130 19.08 -0.11 14.02
CA ASP A 130 18.89 1.28 14.51
C ASP A 130 17.91 2.12 13.66
N LYS A 131 17.11 1.48 12.79
CA LYS A 131 16.10 2.15 11.97
C LYS A 131 14.72 1.59 12.22
N SER A 132 13.84 2.46 12.71
CA SER A 132 12.42 2.16 12.78
C SER A 132 11.82 2.12 11.37
N PRO A 133 10.96 1.13 11.04
CA PRO A 133 10.18 1.13 9.81
C PRO A 133 9.36 2.41 9.57
N THR A 134 9.02 3.14 10.64
CA THR A 134 8.27 4.42 10.60
C THR A 134 9.09 5.61 10.13
N ASP A 135 10.43 5.52 10.19
CA ASP A 135 11.34 6.61 9.77
C ASP A 135 11.67 6.53 8.27
N ILE A 136 11.08 5.55 7.57
CA ILE A 136 11.38 5.20 6.18
C ILE A 136 10.18 5.53 5.31
N ILE A 137 10.42 6.22 4.20
CA ILE A 137 9.43 6.46 3.16
C ILE A 137 9.43 5.24 2.21
N TRP A 138 8.41 4.41 2.31
CA TRP A 138 8.29 3.18 1.51
C TRP A 138 7.67 3.49 0.15
N VAL A 139 8.47 3.37 -0.92
CA VAL A 139 8.04 3.75 -2.27
C VAL A 139 7.63 2.56 -3.12
N GLY A 140 6.48 2.71 -3.78
CA GLY A 140 5.82 1.63 -4.51
C GLY A 140 5.31 0.52 -3.60
N ASP A 141 5.11 0.80 -2.30
CA ASP A 141 4.66 -0.15 -1.29
C ASP A 141 3.17 0.00 -0.92
N PRO A 142 2.24 -0.35 -1.82
CA PRO A 142 0.82 -0.32 -1.47
C PRO A 142 0.45 -1.37 -0.42
N ALA A 143 1.29 -2.40 -0.25
CA ALA A 143 1.01 -3.53 0.63
C ALA A 143 1.38 -3.26 2.10
N GLY A 144 2.08 -2.15 2.37
CA GLY A 144 2.44 -1.71 3.70
C GLY A 144 3.40 -2.66 4.42
N VAL A 145 4.49 -3.05 3.75
CA VAL A 145 5.45 -4.04 4.27
C VAL A 145 6.11 -3.62 5.59
N GLN A 146 6.14 -2.33 5.91
CA GLN A 146 6.59 -1.82 7.20
C GLN A 146 5.80 -2.39 8.38
N ASN A 147 4.51 -2.66 8.18
CA ASN A 147 3.57 -3.15 9.20
C ASN A 147 3.50 -4.67 9.26
N TRP A 148 4.19 -5.39 8.39
CA TRP A 148 4.14 -6.84 8.33
C TRP A 148 4.90 -7.48 9.49
N ALA A 149 4.44 -8.66 9.90
CA ALA A 149 5.05 -9.40 10.99
C ALA A 149 6.50 -9.77 10.67
N VAL A 150 7.40 -9.52 11.62
CA VAL A 150 8.79 -9.98 11.54
C VAL A 150 8.83 -11.45 11.89
N ALA A 151 9.05 -12.31 10.88
CA ALA A 151 9.00 -13.76 11.04
C ALA A 151 10.37 -14.44 10.92
N TYR A 152 11.37 -13.75 10.38
CA TYR A 152 12.70 -14.31 10.13
C TYR A 152 13.80 -13.27 10.40
N ASN A 153 14.99 -13.75 10.77
CA ASN A 153 16.19 -12.94 10.77
C ASN A 153 16.79 -12.88 9.36
N LEU A 154 17.52 -11.80 9.06
CA LEU A 154 18.27 -11.63 7.82
C LEU A 154 19.76 -11.53 8.11
N SER A 155 20.55 -12.39 7.48
CA SER A 155 22.01 -12.22 7.40
C SER A 155 22.38 -11.79 5.98
N VAL A 156 23.20 -10.76 5.87
CA VAL A 156 23.67 -10.23 4.59
C VAL A 156 25.17 -10.41 4.48
N SER A 157 25.63 -10.88 3.32
CA SER A 157 27.05 -10.91 2.96
C SER A 157 27.27 -10.66 1.48
N PHE A 158 28.47 -10.21 1.13
CA PHE A 158 28.90 -10.02 -0.26
C PHE A 158 29.78 -11.19 -0.69
N LYS A 159 29.57 -11.67 -1.92
CA LYS A 159 30.41 -12.73 -2.52
C LYS A 159 30.68 -12.36 -3.98
N GLY A 160 31.80 -11.68 -4.21
CA GLY A 160 32.16 -11.17 -5.54
C GLY A 160 31.12 -10.17 -6.06
N GLY A 161 30.54 -10.46 -7.22
CA GLY A 161 29.48 -9.64 -7.84
C GLY A 161 28.10 -9.79 -7.20
N ASP A 162 27.95 -10.66 -6.19
CA ASP A 162 26.66 -11.02 -5.60
C ASP A 162 26.49 -10.52 -4.16
N ILE A 163 25.22 -10.32 -3.80
CA ILE A 163 24.74 -10.15 -2.43
C ILE A 163 23.94 -11.39 -2.02
N VAL A 164 24.28 -11.94 -0.85
CA VAL A 164 23.58 -13.05 -0.22
C VAL A 164 22.65 -12.48 0.86
N LEU A 165 21.36 -12.75 0.71
CA LEU A 165 20.27 -12.40 1.61
C LEU A 165 19.80 -13.68 2.31
N ALA A 166 20.59 -14.18 3.24
CA ALA A 166 20.34 -15.45 3.91
C ALA A 166 19.18 -15.32 4.91
N GLN A 167 18.07 -15.99 4.60
CA GLN A 167 16.86 -16.09 5.40
C GLN A 167 16.03 -17.31 4.97
N ASP A 168 15.11 -17.78 5.81
CA ASP A 168 14.30 -19.00 5.59
C ASP A 168 12.93 -18.73 4.96
N GLY A 169 12.48 -17.47 4.88
CA GLY A 169 11.20 -17.10 4.27
C GLY A 169 11.04 -17.56 2.83
N THR A 170 12.08 -17.53 2.00
CA THR A 170 12.00 -18.02 0.59
C THR A 170 11.80 -19.54 0.48
N LYS A 171 12.06 -20.29 1.55
CA LYS A 171 11.75 -21.72 1.65
C LYS A 171 10.31 -21.96 2.11
N ASN A 172 9.80 -21.09 2.99
CA ASN A 172 8.57 -21.35 3.75
C ASN A 172 7.35 -20.58 3.22
N TRP A 173 7.53 -19.44 2.56
CA TRP A 173 6.43 -18.66 2.03
C TRP A 173 5.78 -19.33 0.81
N PRO A 174 4.46 -19.17 0.62
CA PRO A 174 3.78 -19.73 -0.55
C PRO A 174 4.34 -19.13 -1.84
N GLU A 175 4.45 -19.94 -2.88
CA GLU A 175 4.86 -19.45 -4.19
C GLU A 175 3.64 -19.03 -5.00
N VAL A 176 3.77 -17.91 -5.70
CA VAL A 176 2.72 -17.38 -6.56
C VAL A 176 3.36 -16.91 -7.86
N ASN A 177 2.96 -17.48 -9.00
CA ASN A 177 3.54 -17.22 -10.33
C ASN A 177 5.08 -17.29 -10.36
N ASN A 178 5.65 -18.35 -9.78
CA ASN A 178 7.10 -18.58 -9.66
C ASN A 178 7.86 -17.57 -8.77
N ALA A 179 7.16 -16.77 -7.96
CA ALA A 179 7.76 -15.83 -7.01
C ALA A 179 7.27 -16.09 -5.57
N VAL A 180 8.15 -15.91 -4.59
CA VAL A 180 7.88 -16.11 -3.15
C VAL A 180 8.14 -14.85 -2.31
N ALA A 181 8.99 -13.94 -2.79
CA ALA A 181 9.47 -12.81 -2.01
C ALA A 181 9.94 -11.64 -2.89
N ASN A 182 10.09 -10.48 -2.25
CA ASN A 182 10.76 -9.31 -2.80
C ASN A 182 11.84 -8.85 -1.80
N PRO A 183 13.10 -8.66 -2.22
CA PRO A 183 14.09 -7.98 -1.41
C PRO A 183 13.92 -6.47 -1.55
N TRP A 184 14.14 -5.76 -0.46
CA TRP A 184 14.00 -4.32 -0.34
C TRP A 184 15.32 -3.70 0.09
N VAL A 185 15.64 -2.56 -0.50
CA VAL A 185 16.74 -1.69 -0.10
C VAL A 185 16.19 -0.43 0.52
N ILE A 186 16.85 0.02 1.57
CA ILE A 186 16.56 1.26 2.28
C ILE A 186 17.81 2.13 2.23
N ALA A 187 17.72 3.25 1.54
CA ALA A 187 18.86 4.13 1.28
C ALA A 187 18.54 5.58 1.68
N ASN A 188 19.58 6.34 2.05
CA ASN A 188 19.45 7.76 2.34
C ASN A 188 19.62 8.55 1.04
N LEU A 189 18.56 9.22 0.61
CA LEU A 189 18.56 10.09 -0.55
C LEU A 189 18.22 11.51 -0.08
N ASN A 190 19.19 12.42 -0.21
CA ASN A 190 19.03 13.83 0.16
C ASN A 190 18.54 14.05 1.60
N GLY A 191 19.05 13.27 2.55
CA GLY A 191 18.72 13.41 3.97
C GLY A 191 17.46 12.66 4.41
N LYS A 192 16.78 11.94 3.51
CA LYS A 192 15.59 11.14 3.82
C LYS A 192 15.84 9.67 3.50
N TRP A 193 15.26 8.78 4.31
CA TRP A 193 15.37 7.35 4.08
C TRP A 193 14.21 6.86 3.23
N TYR A 194 14.54 6.13 2.15
CA TYR A 194 13.57 5.56 1.23
C TYR A 194 13.73 4.06 1.13
N GLY A 195 12.64 3.32 1.25
CA GLY A 195 12.59 1.87 1.11
C GLY A 195 11.93 1.45 -0.20
N ALA A 196 12.58 0.62 -1.02
CA ALA A 196 12.01 0.13 -2.27
C ALA A 196 12.41 -1.32 -2.58
N SER A 197 11.50 -2.09 -3.18
CA SER A 197 11.85 -3.41 -3.71
C SER A 197 12.67 -3.28 -4.98
N PHE A 198 13.70 -4.11 -5.16
CA PHE A 198 14.54 -4.07 -6.36
C PHE A 198 14.46 -5.32 -7.24
N GLU A 199 13.96 -6.45 -6.74
CA GLU A 199 13.89 -7.69 -7.49
C GLU A 199 12.73 -8.61 -7.08
N TRP A 200 12.60 -9.72 -7.80
CA TRP A 200 11.76 -10.84 -7.43
C TRP A 200 12.59 -11.98 -6.88
N MET A 201 12.00 -12.81 -6.00
CA MET A 201 12.64 -14.04 -5.56
C MET A 201 11.81 -15.27 -5.81
N ARG A 202 12.48 -16.30 -6.32
CA ARG A 202 11.95 -17.66 -6.44
C ARG A 202 12.20 -18.44 -5.16
N ARG A 203 11.52 -19.58 -5.02
CA ARG A 203 11.73 -20.51 -3.91
C ARG A 203 13.21 -20.87 -3.75
N ASN A 204 13.67 -20.91 -2.49
CA ASN A 204 15.06 -21.20 -2.10
C ASN A 204 16.13 -20.23 -2.65
N ALA A 205 15.75 -19.15 -3.33
CA ALA A 205 16.71 -18.22 -3.90
C ALA A 205 17.10 -17.16 -2.87
N ASN A 206 18.36 -17.16 -2.42
CA ASN A 206 18.88 -16.20 -1.43
C ASN A 206 20.04 -15.33 -1.97
N THR A 207 20.41 -15.44 -3.25
CA THR A 207 21.54 -14.69 -3.84
C THR A 207 21.09 -13.80 -4.98
N ARG A 208 21.49 -12.53 -5.02
CA ARG A 208 21.21 -11.59 -6.11
C ARG A 208 22.48 -10.92 -6.60
N ALA A 209 22.49 -10.50 -7.86
CA ALA A 209 23.56 -9.65 -8.35
C ALA A 209 23.54 -8.31 -7.61
N LYS A 210 24.71 -7.80 -7.20
CA LYS A 210 24.83 -6.47 -6.60
C LYS A 210 24.32 -5.38 -7.53
N SER A 211 24.48 -5.57 -8.84
CA SER A 211 23.96 -4.65 -9.87
C SER A 211 22.44 -4.55 -9.87
N ALA A 212 21.71 -5.50 -9.28
CA ALA A 212 20.26 -5.40 -9.16
C ALA A 212 19.84 -4.40 -8.06
N VAL A 213 20.74 -4.00 -7.16
CA VAL A 213 20.49 -2.96 -6.16
C VAL A 213 20.82 -1.59 -6.76
N ASP A 214 20.03 -1.20 -7.75
CA ASP A 214 20.17 0.08 -8.43
C ASP A 214 18.80 0.69 -8.78
N GLY A 215 18.80 1.96 -9.18
CA GLY A 215 17.58 2.67 -9.52
C GLY A 215 16.88 2.13 -10.78
N GLY A 216 17.63 1.54 -11.71
CA GLY A 216 17.13 0.92 -12.93
C GLY A 216 16.30 -0.36 -12.67
N HIS A 217 16.64 -1.08 -11.61
CA HIS A 217 15.91 -2.26 -11.13
C HIS A 217 14.77 -1.90 -10.17
N ILE A 218 14.92 -0.86 -9.34
CA ILE A 218 13.87 -0.34 -8.44
C ILE A 218 12.69 0.25 -9.22
N LYS A 219 12.95 0.91 -10.36
CA LYS A 219 11.93 1.44 -11.31
C LYS A 219 10.87 2.34 -10.66
N VAL A 220 11.28 3.18 -9.70
CA VAL A 220 10.44 4.24 -9.13
C VAL A 220 11.00 5.60 -9.55
N PRO A 221 10.53 6.15 -10.69
CA PRO A 221 10.95 7.46 -11.16
C PRO A 221 10.78 8.53 -10.08
N HIS A 222 11.71 9.49 -10.02
CA HIS A 222 11.71 10.64 -9.11
C HIS A 222 12.05 10.38 -7.64
N THR A 223 12.12 9.12 -7.18
CA THR A 223 12.68 8.80 -5.85
C THR A 223 14.08 8.23 -5.97
N PHE A 224 14.21 7.10 -6.65
CA PHE A 224 15.50 6.51 -6.99
C PHE A 224 15.84 6.92 -8.43
N PRO A 225 16.80 7.84 -8.64
CA PRO A 225 17.31 8.13 -9.98
C PRO A 225 17.71 6.83 -10.69
N ALA A 226 17.47 6.72 -12.00
CA ALA A 226 17.74 5.49 -12.73
C ALA A 226 19.22 5.05 -12.67
N ASP A 227 20.13 6.00 -12.47
CA ASP A 227 21.57 5.82 -12.32
C ASP A 227 22.03 5.71 -10.85
N TRP A 228 21.11 5.79 -9.89
CA TRP A 228 21.45 5.60 -8.49
C TRP A 228 21.94 4.18 -8.25
N LYS A 229 23.02 4.08 -7.48
CA LYS A 229 23.60 2.84 -6.97
C LYS A 229 24.27 3.14 -5.63
N PRO A 230 24.26 2.20 -4.67
CA PRO A 230 25.01 2.37 -3.44
C PRO A 230 26.51 2.51 -3.73
N LYS A 231 27.18 3.39 -2.99
CA LYS A 231 28.63 3.59 -3.09
C LYS A 231 29.35 2.72 -2.06
N ALA A 232 30.55 2.25 -2.38
CA ALA A 232 31.37 1.56 -1.39
C ALA A 232 31.57 2.43 -0.14
N GLY A 233 31.39 1.85 1.04
CA GLY A 233 31.39 2.54 2.33
C GLY A 233 30.06 3.19 2.72
N GLU A 234 29.07 3.24 1.83
CA GLU A 234 27.74 3.79 2.15
C GLU A 234 26.98 2.84 3.08
N THR A 235 26.36 3.40 4.12
CA THR A 235 25.45 2.64 4.98
C THR A 235 24.07 2.60 4.33
N ILE A 236 23.58 1.39 4.09
CA ILE A 236 22.20 1.13 3.64
C ILE A 236 21.58 0.06 4.54
N TYR A 237 20.28 -0.18 4.38
CA TYR A 237 19.60 -1.29 5.03
C TYR A 237 18.92 -2.17 4.01
N LEU A 238 18.75 -3.44 4.37
CA LEU A 238 18.11 -4.44 3.54
C LEU A 238 17.09 -5.22 4.35
N MET A 239 16.02 -5.63 3.68
CA MET A 239 15.10 -6.62 4.23
C MET A 239 14.57 -7.50 3.12
N VAL A 240 14.01 -8.64 3.47
CA VAL A 240 13.25 -9.47 2.55
C VAL A 240 11.83 -9.56 3.07
N ALA A 241 10.87 -9.19 2.23
CA ALA A 241 9.45 -9.40 2.49
C ALA A 241 8.96 -10.60 1.70
N SER A 242 7.93 -11.26 2.22
CA SER A 242 7.11 -12.16 1.43
C SER A 242 6.56 -11.41 0.21
N LEU A 243 5.99 -12.12 -0.77
CA LEU A 243 5.59 -11.49 -2.03
C LEU A 243 4.67 -10.29 -1.74
N SER A 244 5.06 -9.10 -2.20
CA SER A 244 4.47 -7.80 -1.82
C SER A 244 3.96 -7.00 -3.01
N ARG A 245 4.28 -7.47 -4.22
CA ARG A 245 3.85 -6.92 -5.50
C ARG A 245 3.57 -8.12 -6.39
N GLY A 246 2.76 -7.99 -7.46
CA GLY A 246 2.54 -9.09 -8.39
C GLY A 246 1.80 -8.72 -9.67
N ARG A 247 1.84 -9.63 -10.64
CA ARG A 247 0.88 -9.64 -11.75
C ARG A 247 -0.11 -10.78 -11.56
N PHE A 248 -1.39 -10.45 -11.56
CA PHE A 248 -2.49 -11.41 -11.67
C PHE A 248 -3.15 -11.24 -13.04
N GLU A 249 -3.26 -12.32 -13.83
CA GLU A 249 -3.89 -12.32 -15.16
C GLU A 249 -3.40 -11.19 -16.10
N GLY A 250 -2.10 -10.88 -16.06
CA GLY A 250 -1.49 -9.84 -16.89
C GLY A 250 -1.73 -8.40 -16.41
N ARG A 251 -2.49 -8.16 -15.33
CA ARG A 251 -2.61 -6.85 -14.67
C ARG A 251 -1.70 -6.77 -13.45
N TRP A 252 -1.12 -5.59 -13.23
CA TRP A 252 -0.47 -5.27 -11.96
C TRP A 252 -1.54 -5.21 -10.87
N THR A 253 -1.43 -6.11 -9.89
CA THR A 253 -2.36 -6.15 -8.76
C THR A 253 -1.56 -6.01 -7.48
N TRP A 254 -1.93 -5.00 -6.70
CA TRP A 254 -1.23 -4.59 -5.49
C TRP A 254 -1.64 -5.41 -4.26
N ASP A 255 -2.75 -6.14 -4.36
CA ASP A 255 -3.24 -7.07 -3.34
C ASP A 255 -2.69 -8.50 -3.52
N TYR A 256 -1.54 -8.63 -4.18
CA TYR A 256 -0.92 -9.91 -4.50
C TYR A 256 0.17 -10.25 -3.49
N HIS A 257 -0.26 -10.69 -2.32
CA HIS A 257 0.63 -11.11 -1.25
C HIS A 257 0.34 -12.55 -0.83
N ASN A 258 1.38 -13.26 -0.42
CA ASN A 258 1.28 -14.67 -0.05
C ASN A 258 1.06 -14.89 1.47
N THR A 259 1.75 -14.14 2.34
CA THR A 259 1.63 -14.33 3.80
C THR A 259 1.81 -13.08 4.67
N ARG A 260 2.10 -11.91 4.09
CA ARG A 260 2.38 -10.63 4.81
C ARG A 260 3.39 -10.76 5.95
N GLN A 261 4.54 -11.36 5.66
CA GLN A 261 5.65 -11.51 6.61
C GLN A 261 6.91 -10.88 6.04
N ARG A 262 7.84 -10.46 6.90
CA ARG A 262 9.14 -9.96 6.49
C ARG A 262 10.25 -10.39 7.43
N THR A 263 11.48 -10.15 7.01
CA THR A 263 12.64 -10.20 7.88
C THR A 263 12.75 -8.95 8.75
N ALA A 264 13.62 -9.01 9.76
CA ALA A 264 14.17 -7.82 10.38
C ALA A 264 14.92 -6.95 9.34
N ILE A 265 15.03 -5.63 9.60
CA ILE A 265 15.69 -4.67 8.72
C ILE A 265 17.18 -4.67 9.04
N LYS A 266 18.01 -5.22 8.17
CA LYS A 266 19.44 -5.37 8.44
C LYS A 266 20.25 -4.18 7.94
N LYS A 267 20.96 -3.50 8.86
CA LYS A 267 21.99 -2.51 8.53
C LYS A 267 23.21 -3.17 7.88
N ILE A 268 23.72 -2.57 6.82
CA ILE A 268 24.96 -2.98 6.16
C ILE A 268 25.79 -1.77 5.73
N VAL A 269 27.09 -2.00 5.57
CA VAL A 269 27.99 -1.09 4.85
C VAL A 269 28.23 -1.70 3.47
N TRP A 270 27.98 -0.94 2.41
CA TRP A 270 28.10 -1.43 1.05
C TRP A 270 29.57 -1.62 0.65
N GLU A 271 29.91 -2.75 0.04
CA GLU A 271 31.24 -3.11 -0.44
C GLU A 271 31.40 -2.92 -1.95
#